data_AF-A0A841FRG4-F1
#
_entry.id   AF-A0A841FRG4-F1
#
_cell.length_a   1.000
_cell.length_b   1.000
_cell.length_c   1.000
_cell.angle_alpha   90.00
_cell.angle_beta   90.00
_cell.angle_gamma   90.00
#
_symmetry.space_group_name_H-M   'P 1'
#
loop_
_entity.id
_entity.type
_entity.pdbx_description
1 polymer ?
#
loop_
_entity_poly.entity_id
_entity_poly.type
_entity_poly.pdbx_seq_one_letter_code
_entity_poly.pdbx_strand_id
1 'polypeptide(L)'
;MFEHTKAFSGFSVDDVPKAREFYERTLGLRVSEANGMLTLHIAGDRDVLVYPKPGHEPATFTILNFPVPDIEAAVDALTGLGVVFERLPGTDGKGVNRAGGPLIAWFKDPAGNWLSVIQE
;
A
#
# COMPACT_ATOMS: atom_id res chain seq x y z
N MET A 1 -9.27 2.51 28.82
CA MET A 1 -8.19 3.51 28.63
C MET A 1 -8.10 3.99 27.19
N PHE A 2 -8.05 3.11 26.17
CA PHE A 2 -7.83 3.51 24.76
C PHE A 2 -9.10 3.61 23.88
N GLU A 3 -10.29 3.33 24.43
CA GLU A 3 -11.56 3.30 23.68
C GLU A 3 -11.88 4.58 22.90
N HIS A 4 -11.39 5.73 23.36
CA HIS A 4 -11.61 7.04 22.71
C HIS A 4 -10.31 7.71 22.26
N THR A 5 -9.20 6.99 22.21
CA THR A 5 -7.93 7.56 21.73
C THR A 5 -7.85 7.51 20.21
N LYS A 6 -7.28 8.57 19.63
CA LYS A 6 -7.02 8.69 18.20
C LYS A 6 -5.71 8.00 17.83
N ALA A 7 -5.62 6.69 18.10
CA ALA A 7 -4.47 5.90 17.67
C ALA A 7 -4.38 5.91 16.14
N PHE A 8 -3.16 5.88 15.62
CA PHE A 8 -2.89 5.86 14.18
C PHE A 8 -1.89 4.73 13.86
N SER A 9 -1.92 4.27 12.61
CA SER A 9 -0.99 3.27 12.09
C SER A 9 0.23 3.94 11.47
N GLY A 10 1.33 3.19 11.36
CA GLY A 10 2.47 3.65 10.59
C GLY A 10 3.44 2.54 10.24
N PHE A 11 4.29 2.79 9.26
CA PHE A 11 5.32 1.88 8.79
C PHE A 11 6.57 2.64 8.36
N SER A 12 7.71 1.96 8.39
CA SER A 12 8.99 2.56 8.00
C SER A 12 9.29 2.41 6.52
N VAL A 13 10.14 3.29 6.00
CA VAL A 13 10.78 3.21 4.68
C VAL A 13 12.28 3.53 4.80
N ASP A 14 13.04 3.17 3.77
CA ASP A 14 14.46 3.52 3.63
C ASP A 14 14.67 4.87 2.91
N ASP A 15 13.76 5.25 2.01
CA ASP A 15 13.86 6.45 1.17
C ASP A 15 12.52 7.21 1.09
N VAL A 16 12.39 8.29 1.87
CA VAL A 16 11.16 9.10 1.98
C VAL A 16 10.79 9.80 0.66
N PRO A 17 11.70 10.45 -0.07
CA PRO A 17 11.39 11.01 -1.39
C PRO A 17 10.82 9.99 -2.38
N LYS A 18 11.39 8.78 -2.47
CA LYS A 18 10.85 7.72 -3.35
C LYS A 18 9.47 7.24 -2.88
N ALA A 19 9.29 7.08 -1.57
CA ALA A 19 7.99 6.73 -1.03
C ALA A 19 6.94 7.81 -1.38
N ARG A 20 7.29 9.10 -1.24
CA ARG A 20 6.41 10.22 -1.59
C ARG A 20 6.01 10.17 -3.06
N GLU A 21 6.97 9.98 -3.96
CA GLU A 21 6.70 9.87 -5.39
C GLU A 21 5.71 8.74 -5.69
N PHE A 22 5.95 7.55 -5.13
CA PHE A 22 5.07 6.41 -5.32
C PHE A 22 3.66 6.62 -4.77
N TYR A 23 3.53 7.03 -3.50
CA TYR A 23 2.22 7.19 -2.88
C TYR A 23 1.42 8.35 -3.49
N GLU A 24 2.07 9.48 -3.80
CA GLU A 24 1.39 10.66 -4.36
C GLU A 24 1.13 10.54 -5.86
N ARG A 25 2.13 10.13 -6.65
CA ARG A 25 2.04 10.16 -8.11
C ARG A 25 1.59 8.84 -8.72
N THR A 26 2.06 7.71 -8.20
CA THR A 26 1.70 6.39 -8.73
C THR A 26 0.35 5.93 -8.17
N LEU A 27 0.15 5.99 -6.86
CA LEU A 27 -1.12 5.59 -6.24
C LEU A 27 -2.16 6.70 -6.19
N GLY A 28 -1.78 7.95 -6.51
CA GLY A 28 -2.71 9.08 -6.53
C GLY A 28 -3.23 9.50 -5.16
N LEU A 29 -2.55 9.10 -4.08
CA LEU A 29 -2.97 9.44 -2.72
C LEU A 29 -2.64 10.90 -2.42
N ARG A 30 -3.47 11.51 -1.58
CA ARG A 30 -3.11 12.79 -0.96
C ARG A 30 -2.06 12.51 0.10
N VAL A 31 -0.90 13.15 -0.02
CA VAL A 31 0.23 13.00 0.91
C VAL A 31 0.63 14.38 1.46
N SER A 32 0.88 14.46 2.76
CA SER A 32 1.58 15.60 3.36
C SER A 32 2.92 15.17 3.93
N GLU A 33 3.85 16.11 4.07
CA GLU A 33 5.18 15.86 4.62
C GLU A 33 5.46 16.84 5.75
N ALA A 34 5.93 16.33 6.89
CA ALA A 34 6.38 17.11 8.02
C ALA A 34 7.52 16.38 8.75
N ASN A 35 8.56 17.11 9.15
CA ASN A 35 9.72 16.57 9.88
C ASN A 35 10.38 15.37 9.18
N GLY A 36 10.41 15.36 7.84
CA GLY A 36 10.97 14.26 7.05
C GLY A 36 10.16 12.96 7.10
N MET A 37 8.89 13.01 7.51
CA MET A 37 7.94 11.91 7.51
C MET A 37 6.75 12.26 6.63
N LEU A 38 6.12 11.24 6.05
CA LEU A 38 4.90 11.42 5.25
C LEU A 38 3.68 11.05 6.09
N THR A 39 2.56 11.71 5.79
CA THR A 39 1.24 11.26 6.22
C THR A 39 0.42 10.96 4.97
N LEU A 40 -0.03 9.71 4.85
CA LEU A 40 -0.95 9.29 3.79
C LEU A 40 -2.38 9.57 4.25
N HIS A 41 -3.07 10.44 3.54
CA HIS A 41 -4.46 10.78 3.83
C HIS A 41 -5.41 9.84 3.10
N ILE A 42 -5.63 8.67 3.69
CA ILE A 42 -6.55 7.66 3.16
C ILE A 42 -8.00 7.94 3.60
N ALA A 43 -8.96 7.38 2.88
CA ALA A 43 -10.38 7.59 3.13
C ALA A 43 -10.80 7.18 4.56
N GLY A 44 -11.74 7.94 5.14
CA GLY A 44 -12.30 7.67 6.46
C GLY A 44 -11.53 8.30 7.64
N ASP A 45 -10.70 9.32 7.39
CA ASP A 45 -9.90 10.02 8.42
C ASP A 45 -8.94 9.06 9.16
N ARG A 46 -8.30 8.18 8.39
CA ARG A 46 -7.41 7.11 8.89
C ARG A 46 -5.97 7.37 8.47
N ASP A 47 -5.45 8.54 8.79
CA ASP A 47 -4.10 8.92 8.43
C ASP A 47 -3.05 7.86 8.81
N VAL A 48 -2.14 7.56 7.88
CA VAL A 48 -1.06 6.58 8.07
C VAL A 48 0.28 7.28 8.03
N LEU A 49 1.08 7.10 9.08
CA LEU A 49 2.42 7.68 9.19
C LEU A 49 3.45 6.82 8.44
N VAL A 50 4.23 7.44 7.57
CA VAL A 50 5.39 6.81 6.91
C VAL A 50 6.65 7.52 7.37
N TYR A 51 7.59 6.79 7.96
CA TYR A 51 8.78 7.39 8.58
C TYR A 51 10.09 6.74 8.12
N PRO A 52 11.20 7.51 8.02
CA PRO A 52 12.49 6.94 7.66
C PRO A 52 13.04 6.10 8.80
N LYS A 53 13.66 4.95 8.47
CA LYS A 53 14.35 4.09 9.45
C LYS A 53 15.70 3.63 8.90
N PRO A 54 16.84 3.96 9.56
CA PRO A 54 18.12 3.34 9.24
C PRO A 54 18.04 1.82 9.41
N GLY A 55 18.51 1.06 8.41
CA GLY A 55 18.33 -0.40 8.41
C GLY A 55 16.85 -0.78 8.34
N HIS A 56 16.09 -0.13 7.45
CA HIS A 56 14.73 -0.55 7.14
C HIS A 56 14.74 -2.00 6.65
N GLU A 57 13.82 -2.78 7.19
CA GLU A 57 13.45 -4.10 6.68
C GLU A 57 11.95 -4.05 6.39
N PRO A 58 11.51 -4.43 5.19
CA PRO A 58 10.11 -4.38 4.83
C PRO A 58 9.30 -5.35 5.70
N ALA A 59 8.04 -4.97 5.96
CA ALA A 59 7.12 -5.89 6.63
C ALA A 59 7.01 -7.20 5.84
N THR A 60 6.92 -8.34 6.52
CA THR A 60 6.70 -9.66 5.89
C THR A 60 5.21 -10.00 5.72
N PHE A 61 4.35 -9.00 5.90
CA PHE A 61 2.90 -9.07 5.83
C PHE A 61 2.34 -7.81 5.15
N THR A 62 1.07 -7.86 4.72
CA THR A 62 0.40 -6.74 4.06
C THR A 62 0.13 -5.60 5.04
N ILE A 63 0.67 -4.41 4.75
CA ILE A 63 0.53 -3.22 5.59
C ILE A 63 -0.70 -2.37 5.26
N LEU A 64 -1.14 -2.40 4.00
CA LEU A 64 -2.34 -1.70 3.51
C LEU A 64 -3.05 -2.56 2.49
N ASN A 65 -4.37 -2.66 2.65
CA ASN A 65 -5.26 -3.30 1.69
C ASN A 65 -6.20 -2.21 1.16
N PHE A 66 -6.28 -2.07 -0.16
CA PHE A 66 -7.16 -1.12 -0.84
C PHE A 66 -8.37 -1.87 -1.40
N PRO A 67 -9.56 -1.77 -0.76
CA PRO A 67 -10.79 -2.27 -1.35
C PRO A 67 -11.10 -1.56 -2.66
N VAL A 68 -11.46 -2.31 -3.68
CA VAL A 68 -11.82 -1.80 -5.01
C VAL A 68 -13.07 -2.51 -5.52
N PRO A 69 -13.93 -1.81 -6.28
CA PRO A 69 -15.14 -2.40 -6.85
C PRO A 69 -14.86 -3.28 -8.08
N ASP A 70 -13.69 -3.15 -8.70
CA ASP A 70 -13.25 -4.00 -9.82
C ASP A 70 -11.73 -4.18 -9.75
N ILE A 71 -11.30 -5.38 -9.36
CA ILE A 71 -9.88 -5.72 -9.25
C ILE A 71 -9.18 -5.80 -10.61
N GLU A 72 -9.87 -6.18 -11.69
CA GLU A 72 -9.25 -6.27 -13.02
C GLU A 72 -8.87 -4.87 -13.49
N ALA A 73 -9.81 -3.94 -13.38
CA ALA A 73 -9.60 -2.55 -13.74
C ALA A 73 -8.51 -1.91 -12.88
N ALA A 74 -8.49 -2.18 -11.58
CA ALA A 74 -7.48 -1.65 -10.67
C ALA A 74 -6.07 -2.20 -10.98
N VAL A 75 -5.94 -3.51 -11.21
CA VAL A 75 -4.66 -4.15 -11.56
C VAL A 75 -4.15 -3.62 -12.90
N ASP A 76 -5.00 -3.52 -13.92
CA ASP A 76 -4.60 -3.02 -15.23
C ASP A 76 -4.18 -1.54 -15.17
N ALA A 77 -4.92 -0.70 -14.43
CA ALA A 77 -4.59 0.71 -14.27
C ALA A 77 -3.25 0.92 -13.54
N LEU A 78 -3.04 0.23 -12.41
CA LEU A 78 -1.80 0.32 -11.64
C LEU A 78 -0.61 -0.24 -12.42
N THR A 79 -0.80 -1.32 -13.18
CA THR A 79 0.22 -1.87 -14.08
C THR A 79 0.61 -0.84 -15.15
N GLY A 80 -0.36 -0.12 -15.71
CA GLY A 80 -0.12 0.98 -16.64
C GLY A 80 0.68 2.16 -16.05
N LEU A 81 0.66 2.30 -14.71
CA LEU A 81 1.44 3.29 -13.95
C LEU A 81 2.79 2.74 -13.47
N GLY A 82 3.16 1.52 -13.88
CA GLY A 82 4.44 0.89 -13.56
C GLY A 82 4.45 0.07 -12.27
N VAL A 83 3.31 -0.14 -11.62
CA VAL A 83 3.21 -1.06 -10.49
C VAL A 83 3.39 -2.50 -10.97
N VAL A 84 4.25 -3.25 -10.30
CA VAL A 84 4.48 -4.68 -10.59
C VAL A 84 3.74 -5.50 -9.55
N PHE A 85 2.72 -6.24 -9.99
CA PHE A 85 2.01 -7.21 -9.16
C PHE A 85 2.82 -8.50 -9.02
N GLU A 86 2.84 -9.01 -7.80
CA GLU A 86 3.61 -10.18 -7.39
C GLU A 86 2.89 -11.47 -7.79
N ARG A 87 3.61 -12.37 -8.46
CA ARG A 87 3.08 -13.68 -8.86
C ARG A 87 3.38 -14.71 -7.79
N LEU A 88 2.47 -14.81 -6.83
CA LEU A 88 2.56 -15.78 -5.74
C LEU A 88 1.98 -17.14 -6.15
N PRO A 89 2.36 -18.24 -5.48
CA PRO A 89 1.72 -19.53 -5.71
C PRO A 89 0.19 -19.42 -5.58
N GLY A 90 -0.52 -19.84 -6.63
CA GLY A 90 -1.99 -19.77 -6.68
C GLY A 90 -2.57 -18.50 -7.30
N THR A 91 -1.75 -17.53 -7.71
CA THR A 91 -2.21 -16.37 -8.49
C THR A 91 -2.23 -16.67 -9.99
N ASP A 92 -3.10 -15.98 -10.73
CA ASP A 92 -3.18 -16.08 -12.18
C ASP A 92 -2.06 -15.29 -12.92
N GLY A 93 -2.21 -15.18 -14.25
CA GLY A 93 -1.27 -14.47 -15.11
C GLY A 93 -1.15 -12.96 -14.86
N LYS A 94 -2.08 -12.36 -14.11
CA LYS A 94 -2.04 -10.96 -13.67
C LYS A 94 -1.58 -10.81 -12.22
N GLY A 95 -1.33 -11.91 -11.50
CA GLY A 95 -1.00 -11.87 -10.07
C GLY A 95 -2.23 -11.83 -9.16
N VAL A 96 -3.43 -12.06 -9.69
CA VAL A 96 -4.66 -12.09 -8.90
C VAL A 96 -4.87 -13.49 -8.32
N ASN A 97 -5.01 -13.58 -7.00
CA ASN A 97 -5.50 -14.77 -6.34
C ASN A 97 -7.03 -14.80 -6.38
N ARG A 98 -7.58 -15.90 -6.87
CA ARG A 98 -9.03 -16.12 -7.02
C ARG A 98 -9.55 -17.29 -6.19
N ALA A 99 -8.73 -17.84 -5.31
CA ALA A 99 -9.04 -19.04 -4.55
C ALA A 99 -9.34 -18.70 -3.08
N GLY A 100 -10.43 -19.26 -2.54
CA GLY A 100 -10.66 -19.34 -1.09
C GLY A 100 -11.05 -18.02 -0.39
N GLY A 101 -11.35 -16.94 -1.11
CA GLY A 101 -11.73 -15.66 -0.54
C GLY A 101 -12.04 -14.59 -1.60
N PRO A 102 -12.14 -13.31 -1.20
CA PRO A 102 -12.22 -12.20 -2.13
C PRO A 102 -11.04 -12.21 -3.10
N LEU A 103 -11.25 -11.70 -4.31
CA LEU A 103 -10.15 -11.55 -5.27
C LEU A 103 -9.13 -10.56 -4.69
N ILE A 104 -7.85 -10.91 -4.73
CA ILE A 104 -6.80 -10.09 -4.15
C ILE A 104 -5.51 -10.18 -4.97
N ALA A 105 -4.81 -9.06 -5.12
CA ALA A 105 -3.53 -8.99 -5.80
C ALA A 105 -2.56 -8.15 -4.97
N TRP A 106 -1.31 -8.59 -4.86
CA TRP A 106 -0.29 -7.95 -4.03
C TRP A 106 0.78 -7.28 -4.87
N PHE A 107 1.32 -6.20 -4.34
CA PHE A 107 2.45 -5.47 -4.91
C PHE A 107 3.29 -4.88 -3.78
N LYS A 108 4.46 -4.33 -4.12
CA LYS A 108 5.34 -3.67 -3.16
C LYS A 108 5.46 -2.19 -3.44
N ASP A 109 5.63 -1.41 -2.38
CA ASP A 109 6.14 -0.05 -2.50
C ASP A 109 7.65 -0.05 -2.77
N PRO A 110 8.28 1.12 -3.04
CA PRO A 110 9.71 1.20 -3.30
C PRO A 110 10.61 0.72 -2.15
N ALA A 111 10.10 0.72 -0.92
CA ALA A 111 10.82 0.23 0.26
C ALA A 111 10.65 -1.29 0.45
N GLY A 112 9.81 -1.94 -0.35
CA GLY A 112 9.55 -3.36 -0.33
C GLY A 112 8.39 -3.80 0.56
N ASN A 113 7.65 -2.86 1.17
CA ASN A 113 6.50 -3.19 2.00
C ASN A 113 5.36 -3.73 1.14
N TRP A 114 4.63 -4.72 1.66
CA TRP A 114 3.53 -5.36 0.93
C TRP A 114 2.23 -4.57 1.02
N LEU A 115 1.63 -4.28 -0.13
CA LEU A 115 0.30 -3.71 -0.27
C LEU A 115 -0.58 -4.65 -1.11
N SER A 116 -1.89 -4.46 -1.05
CA SER A 116 -2.82 -5.20 -1.88
C SER A 116 -3.95 -4.33 -2.42
N VAL A 117 -4.50 -4.75 -3.55
CA VAL A 117 -5.88 -4.42 -3.93
C VAL A 117 -6.75 -5.64 -3.68
N ILE A 118 -7.95 -5.44 -3.12
CA ILE A 118 -8.89 -6.50 -2.79
C ILE A 118 -10.28 -6.13 -3.30
N GLN A 119 -10.96 -7.07 -3.95
CA GLN A 119 -12.31 -6.88 -4.45
C GLN A 119 -13.31 -6.80 -3.29
N GLU A 120 -14.18 -5.78 -3.30
CA GLU A 120 -15.35 -5.67 -2.41
C GLU A 120 -16.40 -6.76 -2.70
#